data_AF-A0A6V7H6D0-F1
#
_entry.id   AF-A0A6V7H6D0-F1
#
_cell.length_a   1.000
_cell.length_b   1.000
_cell.length_c   1.000
_cell.angle_alpha   90.00
_cell.angle_beta   90.00
_cell.angle_gamma   90.00
#
_symmetry.space_group_name_H-M   'P 1'
#
loop_
_entity.id
_entity.type
_entity.pdbx_description
1 polymer ?
#
loop_
_entity_poly.entity_id
_entity_poly.type
_entity_poly.pdbx_seq_one_letter_code
_entity_poly.pdbx_strand_id
1 'polypeptide(L)'
;RTRKRPKSDAISISSMDISIDSDISKKKKRRRITEVASSIFSSSTLGSKQRNSLHRSFTIQPSTPDLSFVNNETDTGTLKKKHKNNIENSNNFTIKSWILDVANINTKDKPNHILSRKEIKRQEAIYELYCGENVFISDLCILKDFYYEPLLSSGIFSSDELATVFGNITQLIEIHNKLKNELFDLRDKHGFTETVGSIILNWIPTLTKPYLERCRTQIWAKHLLDEKRSTNKRFQSFLKKRLESPHSVDLWTYIDVARSRIVKYPLLIKEILRHTIVTHIDQTSLKEAYDLISNLLKNIDKIMGDAECQLAQSKINIKLDYDPIKCIENATELITQGQLKDTRGMKFQCFLFNTGFAITRSTRSASKRYNLFCPVIPNEQICISTDEKSDICYGFKIGDHILITEDGHGKRHWIDSFNKVHKCSINSIENVIDNEKENEEILTPSKTNRSTRLSMNKISENNFSLTLKRSFLKQKRSSIGLI
;
A
#
# COMPACT_ATOMS: atom_id res chain seq x y z
N ARG A 1 15.92 18.91 -71.80
CA ARG A 1 15.38 17.73 -72.53
C ARG A 1 15.38 16.56 -71.55
N THR A 2 14.37 15.71 -71.29
CA THR A 2 12.91 15.62 -71.53
C THR A 2 12.55 14.13 -71.48
N ARG A 3 11.74 13.71 -70.48
CA ARG A 3 10.83 12.51 -70.41
C ARG A 3 10.56 12.26 -68.91
N LYS A 4 9.40 12.50 -68.28
CA LYS A 4 7.95 12.25 -68.54
C LYS A 4 7.55 10.76 -68.59
N ARG A 5 7.05 10.26 -67.44
CA ARG A 5 5.74 9.56 -67.12
C ARG A 5 5.25 8.40 -68.03
N PRO A 6 4.48 7.41 -67.49
CA PRO A 6 3.17 7.55 -66.82
C PRO A 6 3.13 6.93 -65.40
N LYS A 7 2.18 7.11 -64.46
CA LYS A 7 0.71 7.33 -64.42
C LYS A 7 -0.18 6.11 -64.73
N SER A 8 -0.77 5.53 -63.69
CA SER A 8 -2.07 4.82 -63.71
C SER A 8 -2.78 5.06 -62.38
N ASP A 9 -4.11 5.03 -62.40
CA ASP A 9 -4.96 5.63 -61.36
C ASP A 9 -5.65 4.58 -60.47
N ALA A 10 -6.04 4.98 -59.25
CA ALA A 10 -7.16 4.40 -58.51
C ALA A 10 -7.72 5.44 -57.53
N ILE A 11 -8.99 5.82 -57.73
CA ILE A 11 -9.78 6.71 -56.86
C ILE A 11 -11.05 5.98 -56.43
N SER A 12 -11.31 5.92 -55.13
CA SER A 12 -12.64 5.77 -54.51
C SER A 12 -12.45 6.01 -53.00
N ILE A 13 -12.87 7.13 -52.38
CA ILE A 13 -14.24 7.63 -52.13
C ILE A 13 -15.03 6.75 -51.16
N SER A 14 -15.00 7.15 -49.88
CA SER A 14 -16.07 7.10 -48.86
C SER A 14 -15.40 7.46 -47.52
N SER A 15 -15.42 8.69 -46.97
CA SER A 15 -16.50 9.65 -46.71
C SER A 15 -17.53 9.19 -45.65
N MET A 16 -17.25 9.46 -44.38
CA MET A 16 -18.30 9.92 -43.46
C MET A 16 -17.70 10.69 -42.28
N ASP A 17 -17.69 12.02 -42.38
CA ASP A 17 -17.67 12.89 -41.21
C ASP A 17 -19.10 13.02 -40.69
N ILE A 18 -19.32 12.82 -39.40
CA ILE A 18 -20.42 13.45 -38.66
C ILE A 18 -19.85 14.00 -37.35
N SER A 19 -20.04 15.29 -37.15
CA SER A 19 -19.61 16.09 -36.01
C SER A 19 -20.51 15.93 -34.78
N ILE A 20 -19.95 16.16 -33.59
CA ILE A 20 -20.50 16.97 -32.46
C ILE A 20 -21.96 16.63 -32.04
N ASP A 21 -22.27 16.22 -30.79
CA ASP A 21 -21.98 16.99 -29.57
C ASP A 21 -22.17 16.21 -28.25
N SER A 22 -21.71 16.84 -27.15
CA SER A 22 -22.27 16.82 -25.79
C SER A 22 -22.12 15.60 -24.86
N ASP A 23 -22.02 15.97 -23.58
CA ASP A 23 -21.83 15.19 -22.36
C ASP A 23 -22.68 13.92 -22.14
N ILE A 24 -22.14 12.96 -21.38
CA ILE A 24 -22.60 12.68 -19.99
C ILE A 24 -21.70 11.67 -19.28
N SER A 25 -21.26 12.07 -18.09
CA SER A 25 -20.48 11.28 -17.14
C SER A 25 -21.08 9.91 -16.77
N LYS A 26 -20.32 8.81 -16.96
CA LYS A 26 -20.59 7.52 -16.26
C LYS A 26 -19.32 6.92 -15.62
N LYS A 27 -19.34 6.93 -14.30
CA LYS A 27 -18.24 6.61 -13.35
C LYS A 27 -17.77 5.14 -13.47
N LYS A 28 -16.52 4.90 -13.91
CA LYS A 28 -15.83 3.61 -13.69
C LYS A 28 -15.19 3.57 -12.29
N LYS A 29 -15.93 3.04 -11.30
CA LYS A 29 -15.50 2.84 -9.89
C LYS A 29 -14.41 1.76 -9.75
N ARG A 30 -13.30 2.02 -9.01
CA ARG A 30 -12.46 1.09 -8.22
C ARG A 30 -11.24 1.85 -7.62
N ARG A 31 -10.44 1.43 -6.62
CA ARG A 31 -10.34 0.24 -5.71
C ARG A 31 -10.21 0.75 -4.24
N ARG A 32 -9.96 -0.13 -3.24
CA ARG A 32 -9.51 0.21 -1.86
C ARG A 32 -8.29 -0.66 -1.45
N ILE A 33 -7.66 -0.38 -0.30
CA ILE A 33 -6.53 -1.16 0.27
C ILE A 33 -6.88 -2.66 0.45
N THR A 34 -8.17 -2.98 0.59
CA THR A 34 -8.71 -4.35 0.55
C THR A 34 -8.62 -5.04 -0.82
N GLU A 35 -7.68 -4.67 -1.70
CA GLU A 35 -7.45 -5.32 -3.01
C GLU A 35 -5.97 -5.60 -3.33
N VAL A 36 -5.03 -5.36 -2.40
CA VAL A 36 -3.59 -5.62 -2.58
C VAL A 36 -3.29 -7.11 -2.83
N ALA A 37 -4.23 -8.02 -2.52
CA ALA A 37 -4.14 -9.44 -2.83
C ALA A 37 -4.33 -9.79 -4.33
N SER A 38 -4.77 -8.87 -5.21
CA SER A 38 -5.14 -9.25 -6.60
C SER A 38 -4.22 -8.70 -7.69
N SER A 39 -3.55 -7.57 -7.47
CA SER A 39 -2.70 -6.93 -8.50
C SER A 39 -1.30 -7.52 -8.64
N ILE A 40 -0.93 -8.48 -7.80
CA ILE A 40 0.41 -9.11 -7.76
C ILE A 40 0.52 -10.28 -8.77
N PHE A 41 -0.58 -10.64 -9.46
CA PHE A 41 -0.74 -11.94 -10.15
C PHE A 41 -0.82 -11.91 -11.68
N SER A 42 -0.71 -10.75 -12.32
CA SER A 42 -1.00 -10.64 -13.77
C SER A 42 0.09 -9.90 -14.52
N SER A 43 1.20 -10.58 -14.78
CA SER A 43 2.26 -10.18 -15.74
C SER A 43 3.14 -11.37 -16.18
N SER A 44 2.52 -12.43 -16.72
CA SER A 44 3.13 -13.26 -17.77
C SER A 44 2.63 -12.73 -19.12
N THR A 45 3.37 -12.67 -20.23
CA THR A 45 4.78 -12.96 -20.62
C THR A 45 5.31 -11.70 -21.35
N LEU A 46 6.59 -11.44 -21.66
CA LEU A 46 7.63 -12.23 -22.35
C LEU A 46 8.95 -11.42 -22.29
N GLY A 47 10.13 -12.05 -22.24
CA GLY A 47 11.43 -11.37 -22.42
C GLY A 47 12.47 -11.63 -21.32
N SER A 48 13.52 -12.37 -21.67
CA SER A 48 14.60 -12.83 -20.77
C SER A 48 15.50 -11.70 -20.24
N LYS A 49 15.76 -11.69 -18.92
CA LYS A 49 17.09 -11.59 -18.28
C LYS A 49 16.98 -11.77 -16.75
N GLN A 50 17.95 -12.47 -16.15
CA GLN A 50 17.91 -12.89 -14.74
C GLN A 50 17.78 -11.72 -13.76
N ARG A 51 16.70 -11.73 -12.97
CA ARG A 51 16.61 -11.10 -11.66
C ARG A 51 15.88 -12.07 -10.73
N ASN A 52 16.50 -12.47 -9.63
CA ASN A 52 15.87 -13.26 -8.59
C ASN A 52 14.87 -12.37 -7.82
N SER A 53 13.67 -12.23 -8.38
CA SER A 53 12.52 -11.65 -7.70
C SER A 53 11.60 -12.79 -7.28
N LEU A 54 11.74 -13.25 -6.04
CA LEU A 54 10.77 -14.14 -5.43
C LEU A 54 9.51 -13.33 -5.10
N HIS A 55 8.65 -13.17 -6.10
CA HIS A 55 7.23 -12.87 -5.87
C HIS A 55 6.62 -14.06 -5.12
N ARG A 56 6.66 -14.03 -3.77
CA ARG A 56 5.85 -14.92 -2.92
C ARG A 56 4.41 -14.48 -3.02
N SER A 57 3.73 -15.01 -4.04
CA SER A 57 2.42 -14.55 -4.45
C SER A 57 1.40 -15.70 -4.31
N PHE A 58 0.48 -15.52 -3.36
CA PHE A 58 -0.72 -16.32 -3.10
C PHE A 58 -1.73 -16.35 -4.28
N THR A 59 -1.58 -17.26 -5.24
CA THR A 59 -2.55 -17.41 -6.36
C THR A 59 -3.63 -18.42 -5.98
N ILE A 60 -4.91 -18.02 -6.03
CA ILE A 60 -6.04 -18.96 -5.94
C ILE A 60 -6.21 -19.63 -7.30
N GLN A 61 -5.88 -20.92 -7.40
CA GLN A 61 -6.27 -21.75 -8.54
C GLN A 61 -7.70 -22.29 -8.32
N PRO A 62 -8.60 -22.25 -9.32
CA PRO A 62 -9.88 -22.95 -9.23
C PRO A 62 -9.65 -24.47 -9.27
N SER A 63 -10.08 -25.19 -8.23
CA SER A 63 -10.04 -26.65 -8.23
C SER A 63 -11.14 -27.23 -9.12
N THR A 64 -10.74 -27.86 -10.23
CA THR A 64 -11.56 -28.82 -10.98
C THR A 64 -11.48 -30.19 -10.32
N PRO A 65 -12.62 -30.83 -9.96
CA PRO A 65 -12.61 -32.15 -9.34
C PRO A 65 -12.84 -33.25 -10.39
N ASP A 66 -11.78 -33.74 -11.02
CA ASP A 66 -11.85 -34.98 -11.80
C ASP A 66 -11.42 -36.17 -10.94
N LEU A 67 -12.42 -36.77 -10.29
CA LEU A 67 -12.36 -38.13 -9.78
C LEU A 67 -12.80 -39.08 -10.90
N SER A 68 -11.88 -39.89 -11.43
CA SER A 68 -12.23 -41.06 -12.25
C SER A 68 -11.75 -42.34 -11.55
N PHE A 69 -12.66 -43.30 -11.45
CA PHE A 69 -12.47 -44.56 -10.73
C PHE A 69 -11.97 -45.64 -11.71
N VAL A 70 -10.89 -46.34 -11.32
CA VAL A 70 -10.59 -47.78 -11.49
C VAL A 70 -10.91 -48.45 -12.84
N ASN A 71 -9.88 -49.05 -13.44
CA ASN A 71 -9.90 -50.49 -13.77
C ASN A 71 -8.47 -51.09 -13.71
N ASN A 72 -8.38 -52.34 -13.25
CA ASN A 72 -7.13 -53.11 -13.12
C ASN A 72 -6.71 -53.67 -14.51
N GLU A 73 -5.49 -54.15 -14.80
CA GLU A 73 -4.87 -55.35 -14.19
C GLU A 73 -3.45 -55.67 -14.72
N THR A 74 -2.73 -56.51 -13.96
CA THR A 74 -1.57 -57.38 -14.32
C THR A 74 -0.13 -56.83 -14.51
N ASP A 75 0.81 -57.64 -14.02
CA ASP A 75 2.26 -57.43 -13.93
C ASP A 75 3.04 -57.67 -15.23
N THR A 76 4.23 -57.06 -15.33
CA THR A 76 5.50 -57.80 -15.51
C THR A 76 6.70 -56.88 -15.26
N GLY A 77 7.72 -57.37 -14.54
CA GLY A 77 8.81 -56.51 -14.06
C GLY A 77 9.97 -56.32 -15.05
N THR A 78 10.76 -55.26 -14.84
CA THR A 78 12.21 -55.27 -15.14
C THR A 78 12.94 -54.14 -14.40
N LEU A 79 14.01 -54.47 -13.67
CA LEU A 79 14.90 -53.47 -13.08
C LEU A 79 15.69 -52.75 -14.19
N LYS A 80 15.61 -51.42 -14.27
CA LYS A 80 16.71 -50.59 -14.79
C LYS A 80 16.93 -49.34 -13.93
N LYS A 81 18.19 -49.18 -13.50
CA LYS A 81 18.70 -48.03 -12.74
C LYS A 81 18.37 -46.70 -13.43
N LYS A 82 17.94 -45.69 -12.66
CA LYS A 82 18.35 -44.30 -12.92
C LYS A 82 18.63 -43.55 -11.63
N HIS A 83 19.69 -42.78 -11.67
CA HIS A 83 20.27 -42.04 -10.55
C HIS A 83 19.42 -40.82 -10.20
N LYS A 84 19.45 -40.43 -8.91
CA LYS A 84 19.49 -39.03 -8.45
C LYS A 84 18.28 -38.15 -8.81
N ASN A 85 17.26 -38.18 -7.96
CA ASN A 85 16.42 -37.02 -7.66
C ASN A 85 16.44 -36.78 -6.14
N ASN A 86 17.35 -35.92 -5.69
CA ASN A 86 17.41 -35.44 -4.31
C ASN A 86 17.80 -33.95 -4.31
N ILE A 87 17.00 -33.15 -5.01
CA ILE A 87 16.91 -31.69 -4.97
C ILE A 87 15.46 -31.37 -5.32
N GLU A 88 14.64 -31.03 -4.32
CA GLU A 88 13.51 -30.09 -4.49
C GLU A 88 12.98 -29.60 -3.13
N ASN A 89 13.87 -29.24 -2.20
CA ASN A 89 13.51 -28.49 -1.00
C ASN A 89 13.83 -27.00 -1.22
N SER A 90 13.20 -26.41 -2.23
CA SER A 90 13.27 -24.98 -2.52
C SER A 90 12.13 -24.27 -1.78
N ASN A 91 12.39 -23.08 -1.22
CA ASN A 91 11.44 -22.35 -0.37
C ASN A 91 10.29 -21.65 -1.14
N ASN A 92 9.74 -22.35 -2.14
CA ASN A 92 8.38 -22.18 -2.63
C ASN A 92 7.44 -22.66 -1.53
N PHE A 93 6.98 -21.75 -0.67
CA PHE A 93 5.91 -22.03 0.27
C PHE A 93 4.60 -22.12 -0.54
N THR A 94 4.34 -23.30 -1.11
CA THR A 94 3.06 -23.66 -1.73
C THR A 94 1.95 -23.39 -0.73
N ILE A 95 0.80 -22.87 -1.21
CA ILE A 95 -0.36 -22.69 -0.35
C ILE A 95 -0.76 -24.06 0.19
N LYS A 96 -0.56 -24.24 1.50
CA LYS A 96 -0.86 -25.47 2.23
C LYS A 96 -2.36 -25.66 2.26
N SER A 97 -2.86 -26.71 1.63
CA SER A 97 -4.29 -27.03 1.71
C SER A 97 -4.57 -27.58 3.10
N TRP A 98 -5.54 -27.00 3.80
CA TRP A 98 -6.00 -27.52 5.09
C TRP A 98 -6.36 -29.01 5.02
N ILE A 99 -6.91 -29.44 3.88
CA ILE A 99 -7.30 -30.84 3.61
C ILE A 99 -6.07 -31.78 3.57
N LEU A 100 -4.94 -31.32 3.02
CA LEU A 100 -3.75 -32.16 2.83
C LEU A 100 -2.81 -32.12 4.04
N ASP A 101 -2.65 -30.96 4.67
CA ASP A 101 -1.65 -30.76 5.71
C ASP A 101 -2.18 -31.09 7.12
N VAL A 102 -3.51 -31.13 7.33
CA VAL A 102 -4.09 -31.09 8.69
C VAL A 102 -5.38 -31.90 8.86
N ALA A 103 -6.27 -31.94 7.86
CA ALA A 103 -7.55 -32.61 8.00
C ALA A 103 -7.39 -34.14 8.02
N ASN A 104 -7.57 -34.76 9.18
CA ASN A 104 -7.53 -36.22 9.33
C ASN A 104 -8.86 -36.84 8.86
N ILE A 105 -9.15 -36.73 7.56
CA ILE A 105 -10.33 -37.31 6.89
C ILE A 105 -10.12 -38.82 6.64
N ASN A 106 -9.64 -39.56 7.64
CA ASN A 106 -9.43 -41.01 7.53
C ASN A 106 -10.76 -41.76 7.79
N THR A 107 -11.25 -42.42 6.75
CA THR A 107 -12.67 -42.76 6.52
C THR A 107 -13.14 -44.05 7.21
N LYS A 108 -12.93 -44.18 8.54
CA LYS A 108 -13.41 -45.37 9.28
C LYS A 108 -14.35 -45.10 10.46
N ASP A 109 -14.21 -43.96 11.17
CA ASP A 109 -14.94 -43.74 12.43
C ASP A 109 -15.98 -42.59 12.41
N LYS A 110 -16.71 -42.42 11.29
CA LYS A 110 -18.05 -41.76 11.26
C LYS A 110 -18.68 -41.74 9.85
N PRO A 111 -19.90 -42.27 9.66
CA PRO A 111 -20.83 -41.73 8.67
C PRO A 111 -21.44 -40.41 9.17
N ASN A 112 -21.84 -39.52 8.25
CA ASN A 112 -22.63 -38.27 8.47
C ASN A 112 -21.91 -36.94 8.74
N HIS A 113 -20.62 -36.75 8.41
CA HIS A 113 -20.04 -35.39 8.35
C HIS A 113 -19.16 -35.14 7.11
N ILE A 114 -19.79 -35.16 5.94
CA ILE A 114 -19.27 -34.41 4.79
C ILE A 114 -19.41 -32.92 5.15
N LEU A 115 -18.31 -32.29 5.58
CA LEU A 115 -18.30 -30.85 5.88
C LEU A 115 -18.82 -30.08 4.67
N SER A 116 -19.73 -29.13 4.91
CA SER A 116 -20.28 -28.33 3.81
C SER A 116 -19.14 -27.59 3.08
N ARG A 117 -19.28 -27.39 1.75
CA ARG A 117 -18.29 -26.64 0.96
C ARG A 117 -18.04 -25.23 1.49
N LYS A 118 -18.99 -24.65 2.24
CA LYS A 118 -18.83 -23.37 2.93
C LYS A 118 -17.94 -23.51 4.17
N GLU A 119 -18.14 -24.56 4.96
CA GLU A 119 -17.32 -24.82 6.16
C GLU A 119 -15.88 -25.20 5.80
N ILE A 120 -15.66 -26.00 4.76
CA ILE A 120 -14.31 -26.29 4.25
C ILE A 120 -13.55 -24.98 3.96
N LYS A 121 -14.19 -24.01 3.28
CA LYS A 121 -13.59 -22.71 3.00
C LYS A 121 -13.36 -21.85 4.25
N ARG A 122 -14.17 -22.01 5.29
CA ARG A 122 -13.93 -21.36 6.59
C ARG A 122 -12.67 -21.92 7.24
N GLN A 123 -12.51 -23.24 7.27
CA GLN A 123 -11.31 -23.91 7.78
C GLN A 123 -10.05 -23.56 6.95
N GLU A 124 -10.15 -23.51 5.62
CA GLU A 124 -9.07 -23.05 4.74
C GLU A 124 -8.64 -21.61 5.06
N ALA A 125 -9.58 -20.68 5.25
CA ALA A 125 -9.27 -19.28 5.59
C ALA A 125 -8.65 -19.12 7.00
N ILE A 126 -9.09 -19.90 7.98
CA ILE A 126 -8.48 -19.95 9.33
C ILE A 126 -7.07 -20.54 9.25
N TYR A 127 -6.86 -21.56 8.42
CA TYR A 127 -5.55 -22.17 8.23
C TYR A 127 -4.59 -21.28 7.42
N GLU A 128 -5.08 -20.49 6.46
CA GLU A 128 -4.29 -19.46 5.77
C GLU A 128 -3.77 -18.40 6.75
N LEU A 129 -4.61 -17.95 7.69
CA LEU A 129 -4.20 -17.03 8.76
C LEU A 129 -3.02 -17.63 9.55
N TYR A 130 -3.17 -18.86 10.06
CA TYR A 130 -2.13 -19.59 10.80
C TYR A 130 -0.84 -19.81 9.99
N CYS A 131 -0.94 -20.26 8.74
CA CYS A 131 0.23 -20.43 7.86
C CYS A 131 0.94 -19.09 7.61
N GLY A 132 0.16 -18.02 7.43
CA GLY A 132 0.68 -16.67 7.28
C GLY A 132 1.42 -16.14 8.51
N GLU A 133 0.99 -16.50 9.74
CA GLU A 133 1.75 -16.18 10.96
C GLU A 133 3.08 -16.92 11.01
N ASN A 134 3.12 -18.21 10.68
CA ASN A 134 4.37 -18.98 10.66
C ASN A 134 5.40 -18.40 9.68
N VAL A 135 4.97 -18.00 8.47
CA VAL A 135 5.85 -17.32 7.50
C VAL A 135 6.29 -15.95 8.04
N PHE A 136 5.37 -15.17 8.61
CA PHE A 136 5.68 -13.84 9.13
C PHE A 136 6.69 -13.87 10.29
N ILE A 137 6.50 -14.78 11.25
CA ILE A 137 7.41 -14.98 12.38
C ILE A 137 8.78 -15.43 11.87
N SER A 138 8.84 -16.33 10.89
CA SER A 138 10.10 -16.74 10.25
C SER A 138 10.83 -15.57 9.59
N ASP A 139 10.12 -14.71 8.84
CA ASP A 139 10.71 -13.51 8.24
C ASP A 139 11.21 -12.49 9.29
N LEU A 140 10.53 -12.37 10.45
CA LEU A 140 10.98 -11.55 11.57
C LEU A 140 12.22 -12.13 12.28
N CYS A 141 12.29 -13.45 12.48
CA CYS A 141 13.49 -14.10 13.01
C CYS A 141 14.68 -13.91 12.06
N ILE A 142 14.47 -14.05 10.74
CA ILE A 142 15.53 -13.75 9.76
C ILE A 142 15.99 -12.28 9.84
N LEU A 143 15.06 -11.33 9.98
CA LEU A 143 15.39 -9.91 10.20
C LEU A 143 16.24 -9.71 11.46
N LYS A 144 15.92 -10.41 12.55
CA LYS A 144 16.68 -10.36 13.80
C LYS A 144 18.07 -10.97 13.64
N ASP A 145 18.14 -12.24 13.29
CA ASP A 145 19.36 -13.04 13.42
C ASP A 145 20.39 -12.75 12.31
N PHE A 146 19.94 -12.43 11.10
CA PHE A 146 20.83 -12.18 9.95
C PHE A 146 21.20 -10.71 9.77
N TYR A 147 20.39 -9.78 10.28
CA TYR A 147 20.59 -8.34 10.10
C TYR A 147 20.75 -7.56 11.41
N TYR A 148 19.82 -7.65 12.36
CA TYR A 148 19.89 -6.87 13.60
C TYR A 148 21.10 -7.24 14.48
N GLU A 149 21.21 -8.48 14.94
CA GLU A 149 22.31 -8.91 15.84
C GLU A 149 23.71 -8.68 15.22
N PRO A 150 23.93 -8.93 13.91
CA PRO A 150 25.21 -8.64 13.26
C PRO A 150 25.49 -7.14 13.06
N LEU A 151 24.46 -6.29 12.91
CA LEU A 151 24.64 -4.83 12.81
C LEU A 151 24.90 -4.21 14.19
N LEU A 152 24.26 -4.74 15.24
CA LEU A 152 24.56 -4.44 16.64
C LEU A 152 26.03 -4.78 16.97
N SER A 153 26.44 -6.02 16.67
CA SER A 153 27.79 -6.50 16.96
C SER A 153 28.91 -5.81 16.17
N SER A 154 28.60 -5.23 15.00
CA SER A 154 29.61 -4.63 14.11
C SER A 154 29.79 -3.12 14.26
N GLY A 155 28.97 -2.45 15.07
CA GLY A 155 29.07 -1.00 15.30
C GLY A 155 28.89 -0.14 14.04
N ILE A 156 28.21 -0.65 13.00
CA ILE A 156 27.94 0.09 11.75
C ILE A 156 26.83 1.15 11.97
N PHE A 157 25.96 0.90 12.93
CA PHE A 157 24.88 1.77 13.41
C PHE A 157 25.06 2.01 14.92
N SER A 158 24.64 3.17 15.41
CA SER A 158 24.48 3.42 16.85
C SER A 158 23.26 2.69 17.41
N SER A 159 23.12 2.64 18.74
CA SER A 159 21.94 2.07 19.40
C SER A 159 20.64 2.74 18.95
N ASP A 160 20.62 4.08 18.87
CA ASP A 160 19.44 4.87 18.48
C ASP A 160 19.10 4.68 17.00
N GLU A 161 20.12 4.57 16.15
CA GLU A 161 19.97 4.26 14.73
C GLU A 161 19.40 2.84 14.53
N LEU A 162 19.84 1.85 15.31
CA LEU A 162 19.27 0.49 15.29
C LEU A 162 17.83 0.48 15.80
N ALA A 163 17.53 1.17 16.90
CA ALA A 163 16.17 1.32 17.42
C ALA A 163 15.24 1.96 16.37
N THR A 164 15.74 2.98 15.64
CA THR A 164 15.02 3.64 14.54
C THR A 164 14.75 2.67 13.37
N VAL A 165 15.74 1.87 12.96
CA VAL A 165 15.64 0.99 11.78
C VAL A 165 14.79 -0.26 12.06
N PHE A 166 14.94 -0.86 13.23
CA PHE A 166 14.42 -2.19 13.53
C PHE A 166 13.22 -2.17 14.48
N GLY A 167 13.11 -1.15 15.35
CA GLY A 167 12.17 -1.11 16.46
C GLY A 167 12.34 -2.31 17.41
N ASN A 168 11.32 -2.58 18.22
CA ASN A 168 11.30 -3.78 19.05
C ASN A 168 10.85 -5.02 18.24
N ILE A 169 11.78 -5.64 17.51
CA ILE A 169 11.50 -6.88 16.74
C ILE A 169 11.01 -7.99 17.67
N THR A 170 11.65 -8.16 18.84
CA THR A 170 11.34 -9.25 19.79
C THR A 170 9.88 -9.18 20.25
N GLN A 171 9.38 -8.00 20.60
CA GLN A 171 7.98 -7.79 20.96
C GLN A 171 7.00 -8.14 19.81
N LEU A 172 7.35 -7.83 18.56
CA LEU A 172 6.54 -8.27 17.41
C LEU A 172 6.57 -9.79 17.25
N ILE A 173 7.73 -10.44 17.42
CA ILE A 173 7.84 -11.90 17.39
C ILE A 173 6.97 -12.53 18.48
N GLU A 174 6.96 -11.98 19.69
CA GLU A 174 6.16 -12.48 20.82
C GLU A 174 4.65 -12.36 20.57
N ILE A 175 4.16 -11.17 20.17
CA ILE A 175 2.74 -10.91 19.91
C ILE A 175 2.18 -11.82 18.81
N HIS A 176 2.97 -12.09 17.77
CA HIS A 176 2.55 -12.94 16.67
C HIS A 176 2.70 -14.44 16.99
N ASN A 177 3.73 -14.85 17.76
CA ASN A 177 3.77 -16.21 18.29
C ASN A 177 2.59 -16.52 19.21
N LYS A 178 2.12 -15.56 20.01
CA LYS A 178 0.92 -15.74 20.83
C LYS A 178 -0.30 -16.11 19.98
N LEU A 179 -0.62 -15.31 18.95
CA LEU A 179 -1.72 -15.62 18.02
C LEU A 179 -1.51 -16.97 17.32
N LYS A 180 -0.30 -17.24 16.83
CA LYS A 180 0.05 -18.49 16.15
C LYS A 180 -0.23 -19.70 17.05
N ASN A 181 0.14 -19.64 18.32
CA ASN A 181 -0.05 -20.71 19.28
C ASN A 181 -1.55 -20.85 19.65
N GLU A 182 -2.26 -19.75 19.92
CA GLU A 182 -3.72 -19.78 20.17
C GLU A 182 -4.49 -20.37 18.96
N LEU A 183 -4.08 -20.08 17.72
CA LEU A 183 -4.63 -20.69 16.49
C LEU A 183 -4.21 -22.16 16.26
N PHE A 184 -3.19 -22.65 16.97
CA PHE A 184 -2.82 -24.06 17.00
C PHE A 184 -3.64 -24.80 18.05
N ASP A 185 -3.74 -24.26 19.25
CA ASP A 185 -4.45 -24.84 20.41
C ASP A 185 -5.97 -24.88 20.21
N LEU A 186 -6.54 -23.94 19.44
CA LEU A 186 -7.95 -23.94 19.01
C LEU A 186 -8.33 -25.10 18.06
N ARG A 187 -7.37 -25.92 17.64
CA ARG A 187 -7.57 -26.95 16.63
C ARG A 187 -7.73 -28.32 17.27
N ASP A 188 -8.82 -29.00 16.94
CA ASP A 188 -9.07 -30.34 17.43
C ASP A 188 -8.15 -31.40 16.77
N LYS A 189 -8.21 -32.63 17.30
CA LYS A 189 -7.47 -33.80 16.79
C LYS A 189 -7.80 -34.19 15.33
N HIS A 190 -8.89 -33.69 14.77
CA HIS A 190 -9.31 -33.91 13.39
C HIS A 190 -8.87 -32.78 12.46
N GLY A 191 -8.29 -31.70 13.01
CA GLY A 191 -7.80 -30.55 12.28
C GLY A 191 -8.77 -29.36 12.24
N PHE A 192 -9.95 -29.49 12.87
CA PHE A 192 -11.05 -28.54 12.82
C PHE A 192 -10.94 -27.45 13.90
N THR A 193 -11.27 -26.21 13.55
CA THR A 193 -11.37 -25.09 14.49
C THR A 193 -12.82 -24.61 14.53
N GLU A 194 -13.50 -24.82 15.66
CA GLU A 194 -14.91 -24.44 15.81
C GLU A 194 -15.06 -22.91 15.88
N THR A 195 -14.46 -22.27 16.88
CA THR A 195 -14.52 -20.81 17.08
C THR A 195 -13.13 -20.18 16.95
N VAL A 196 -13.08 -18.92 16.49
CA VAL A 196 -11.82 -18.18 16.28
C VAL A 196 -11.96 -16.66 16.49
N GLY A 197 -13.19 -16.14 16.45
CA GLY A 197 -13.46 -14.71 16.47
C GLY A 197 -13.03 -14.04 17.79
N SER A 198 -13.20 -14.72 18.91
CA SER A 198 -12.79 -14.25 20.25
C SER A 198 -11.27 -14.10 20.39
N ILE A 199 -10.49 -15.07 19.89
CA ILE A 199 -9.02 -15.01 19.88
C ILE A 199 -8.54 -13.82 19.05
N ILE A 200 -9.05 -13.67 17.82
CA ILE A 200 -8.66 -12.54 16.95
C ILE A 200 -9.05 -11.20 17.59
N LEU A 201 -10.26 -11.10 18.15
CA LEU A 201 -10.77 -9.89 18.80
C LEU A 201 -9.90 -9.48 19.99
N ASN A 202 -9.57 -10.42 20.88
CA ASN A 202 -8.73 -10.17 22.06
C ASN A 202 -7.27 -9.87 21.70
N TRP A 203 -6.79 -10.39 20.57
CA TRP A 203 -5.42 -10.18 20.10
C TRP A 203 -5.20 -8.80 19.47
N ILE A 204 -6.14 -8.28 18.68
CA ILE A 204 -5.98 -7.00 17.94
C ILE A 204 -5.54 -5.81 18.82
N PRO A 205 -6.10 -5.57 20.03
CA PRO A 205 -5.66 -4.49 20.90
C PRO A 205 -4.15 -4.49 21.19
N THR A 206 -3.52 -5.66 21.30
CA THR A 206 -2.09 -5.81 21.57
C THR A 206 -1.19 -5.24 20.47
N LEU A 207 -1.70 -5.16 19.24
CA LEU A 207 -0.99 -4.62 18.07
C LEU A 207 -0.88 -3.10 18.12
N THR A 208 -1.81 -2.42 18.80
CA THR A 208 -2.04 -0.98 18.66
C THR A 208 -0.77 -0.17 18.89
N LYS A 209 -0.16 -0.28 20.08
CA LYS A 209 1.05 0.48 20.42
C LYS A 209 2.26 0.07 19.57
N PRO A 210 2.63 -1.23 19.47
CA PRO A 210 3.81 -1.66 18.69
C PRO A 210 3.74 -1.27 17.21
N TYR A 211 2.58 -1.41 16.55
CA TYR A 211 2.45 -1.05 15.15
C TYR A 211 2.41 0.46 14.90
N LEU A 212 1.81 1.25 15.79
CA LEU A 212 1.89 2.71 15.68
C LEU A 212 3.35 3.18 15.84
N GLU A 213 4.07 2.66 16.82
CA GLU A 213 5.49 3.00 16.99
C GLU A 213 6.34 2.59 15.78
N ARG A 214 6.21 1.32 15.34
CA ARG A 214 7.00 0.77 14.23
C ARG A 214 6.72 1.41 12.88
N CYS A 215 5.46 1.70 12.56
CA CYS A 215 5.12 2.34 11.28
C CYS A 215 5.55 3.82 11.27
N ARG A 216 5.49 4.54 12.40
CA ARG A 216 6.02 5.90 12.54
C ARG A 216 7.53 5.94 12.28
N THR A 217 8.29 5.07 12.95
CA THR A 217 9.76 5.01 12.82
C THR A 217 10.20 4.48 11.46
N GLN A 218 9.40 3.65 10.79
CA GLN A 218 9.73 3.10 9.45
C GLN A 218 9.99 4.18 8.38
N ILE A 219 9.36 5.36 8.48
CA ILE A 219 9.63 6.51 7.60
C ILE A 219 11.07 7.01 7.76
N TRP A 220 11.52 7.15 9.01
CA TRP A 220 12.88 7.55 9.37
C TRP A 220 13.89 6.44 9.08
N ALA A 221 13.54 5.18 9.34
CA ALA A 221 14.33 4.00 8.99
C ALA A 221 14.69 3.99 7.50
N LYS A 222 13.72 4.27 6.62
CA LYS A 222 13.96 4.32 5.17
C LYS A 222 15.00 5.38 4.81
N HIS A 223 14.85 6.58 5.36
CA HIS A 223 15.77 7.69 5.13
C HIS A 223 17.19 7.35 5.59
N LEU A 224 17.32 6.86 6.83
CA LEU A 224 18.60 6.49 7.44
C LEU A 224 19.30 5.34 6.70
N LEU A 225 18.55 4.34 6.24
CA LEU A 225 19.10 3.26 5.42
C LEU A 225 19.61 3.74 4.07
N ASP A 226 18.88 4.62 3.38
CA ASP A 226 19.30 5.18 2.09
C ASP A 226 20.49 6.14 2.26
N GLU A 227 20.56 6.86 3.38
CA GLU A 227 21.72 7.66 3.77
C GLU A 227 22.95 6.78 4.00
N LYS A 228 22.90 5.84 4.95
CA LYS A 228 23.99 4.90 5.26
C LYS A 228 24.42 4.10 4.04
N ARG A 229 23.49 3.68 3.18
CA ARG A 229 23.78 2.97 1.92
C ARG A 229 24.57 3.87 0.95
N SER A 230 24.38 5.19 0.99
CA SER A 230 25.16 6.14 0.19
C SER A 230 26.49 6.58 0.82
N THR A 231 26.59 6.66 2.15
CA THR A 231 27.75 7.26 2.85
C THR A 231 28.71 6.24 3.48
N ASN A 232 28.22 5.08 3.94
CA ASN A 232 28.97 4.14 4.76
C ASN A 232 29.41 2.89 3.96
N LYS A 233 30.70 2.85 3.57
CA LYS A 233 31.31 1.72 2.86
C LYS A 233 31.22 0.39 3.64
N ARG A 234 31.32 0.39 4.97
CA ARG A 234 31.17 -0.84 5.78
C ARG A 234 29.76 -1.40 5.65
N PHE A 235 28.74 -0.53 5.66
CA PHE A 235 27.36 -0.96 5.47
C PHE A 235 27.09 -1.49 4.05
N GLN A 236 27.65 -0.84 3.01
CA GLN A 236 27.57 -1.34 1.63
C GLN A 236 28.18 -2.76 1.52
N SER A 237 29.37 -2.97 2.09
CA SER A 237 30.03 -4.28 2.12
C SER A 237 29.23 -5.33 2.91
N PHE A 238 28.65 -4.95 4.04
CA PHE A 238 27.76 -5.80 4.83
C PHE A 238 26.55 -6.27 4.01
N LEU A 239 25.82 -5.34 3.37
CA LEU A 239 24.68 -5.67 2.52
C LEU A 239 25.09 -6.56 1.34
N LYS A 240 26.20 -6.25 0.67
CA LYS A 240 26.71 -7.06 -0.46
C LYS A 240 26.96 -8.51 -0.03
N LYS A 241 27.66 -8.73 1.09
CA LYS A 241 27.97 -10.07 1.62
C LYS A 241 26.71 -10.84 2.01
N ARG A 242 25.64 -10.17 2.45
CA ARG A 242 24.33 -10.82 2.68
C ARG A 242 23.62 -11.19 1.38
N LEU A 243 23.72 -10.36 0.35
CA LEU A 243 23.13 -10.56 -0.97
C LEU A 243 23.84 -11.63 -1.85
N GLU A 244 25.00 -12.12 -1.43
CA GLU A 244 25.73 -13.21 -2.10
C GLU A 244 25.11 -14.61 -1.84
N SER A 245 24.18 -14.74 -0.89
CA SER A 245 23.41 -15.98 -0.68
C SER A 245 22.26 -16.13 -1.69
N PRO A 246 22.08 -17.29 -2.37
CA PRO A 246 21.05 -17.47 -3.41
C PRO A 246 19.60 -17.19 -2.98
N HIS A 247 19.32 -17.25 -1.68
CA HIS A 247 17.99 -17.07 -1.09
C HIS A 247 17.81 -15.73 -0.37
N SER A 248 18.79 -14.83 -0.47
CA SER A 248 18.76 -13.53 0.19
C SER A 248 17.83 -12.53 -0.51
N VAL A 249 17.30 -11.59 0.29
CA VAL A 249 16.44 -10.49 -0.15
C VAL A 249 16.98 -9.19 0.44
N ASP A 250 16.69 -8.04 -0.18
CA ASP A 250 17.12 -6.73 0.36
C ASP A 250 16.57 -6.51 1.78
N LEU A 251 17.40 -5.94 2.66
CA LEU A 251 17.04 -5.63 4.05
C LEU A 251 15.72 -4.85 4.17
N TRP A 252 15.44 -3.92 3.23
CA TRP A 252 14.18 -3.18 3.25
C TRP A 252 12.95 -4.08 3.13
N THR A 253 13.03 -5.17 2.36
CA THR A 253 11.93 -6.12 2.21
C THR A 253 11.57 -6.77 3.54
N TYR A 254 12.57 -7.17 4.34
CA TYR A 254 12.36 -7.74 5.68
C TYR A 254 11.82 -6.70 6.69
N ILE A 255 12.31 -5.45 6.64
CA ILE A 255 11.83 -4.37 7.51
C ILE A 255 10.34 -4.05 7.23
N ASP A 256 9.94 -4.08 5.96
CA ASP A 256 8.59 -3.75 5.51
C ASP A 256 7.54 -4.86 5.75
N VAL A 257 7.95 -6.10 6.07
CA VAL A 257 7.01 -7.23 6.23
C VAL A 257 5.96 -6.94 7.30
N ALA A 258 6.33 -6.25 8.40
CA ALA A 258 5.37 -5.88 9.44
C ALA A 258 4.21 -5.02 8.88
N ARG A 259 4.53 -3.90 8.23
CA ARG A 259 3.56 -3.02 7.56
C ARG A 259 2.78 -3.76 6.45
N SER A 260 3.44 -4.67 5.75
CA SER A 260 2.83 -5.50 4.70
C SER A 260 1.99 -6.68 5.25
N ARG A 261 2.12 -7.06 6.53
CA ARG A 261 1.29 -8.08 7.21
C ARG A 261 0.05 -7.44 7.83
N ILE A 262 0.18 -6.30 8.53
CA ILE A 262 -0.96 -5.67 9.24
C ILE A 262 -2.12 -5.32 8.29
N VAL A 263 -1.82 -4.90 7.06
CA VAL A 263 -2.84 -4.61 6.02
C VAL A 263 -3.58 -5.86 5.49
N LYS A 264 -3.13 -7.08 5.81
CA LYS A 264 -3.77 -8.34 5.38
C LYS A 264 -4.85 -8.82 6.36
N TYR A 265 -4.78 -8.49 7.65
CA TYR A 265 -5.78 -8.97 8.62
C TYR A 265 -7.23 -8.60 8.30
N PRO A 266 -7.57 -7.37 7.83
CA PRO A 266 -8.95 -7.08 7.41
C PRO A 266 -9.42 -7.97 6.25
N LEU A 267 -8.50 -8.44 5.39
CA LEU A 267 -8.83 -9.37 4.30
C LEU A 267 -9.08 -10.78 4.82
N LEU A 268 -8.18 -11.29 5.66
CA LEU A 268 -8.27 -12.63 6.25
C LEU A 268 -9.52 -12.76 7.14
N ILE A 269 -9.77 -11.79 8.02
CA ILE A 269 -10.95 -11.74 8.89
C ILE A 269 -12.24 -11.70 8.04
N LYS A 270 -12.25 -10.88 6.98
CA LYS A 270 -13.40 -10.79 6.06
C LYS A 270 -13.64 -12.08 5.28
N GLU A 271 -12.57 -12.80 4.92
CA GLU A 271 -12.68 -14.08 4.22
C GLU A 271 -13.19 -15.20 5.15
N ILE A 272 -12.75 -15.25 6.40
CA ILE A 272 -13.34 -16.13 7.43
C ILE A 272 -14.82 -15.79 7.60
N LEU A 273 -15.15 -14.52 7.86
CA LEU A 273 -16.52 -14.02 8.06
C LEU A 273 -17.46 -14.32 6.86
N ARG A 274 -16.93 -14.34 5.63
CA ARG A 274 -17.67 -14.70 4.40
C ARG A 274 -18.20 -16.15 4.45
N HIS A 275 -17.43 -17.05 5.07
CA HIS A 275 -17.76 -18.48 5.15
C HIS A 275 -18.42 -18.87 6.48
N THR A 276 -18.33 -18.05 7.52
CA THR A 276 -19.12 -18.20 8.75
C THR A 276 -20.63 -18.15 8.46
N ILE A 277 -21.44 -18.98 9.13
CA ILE A 277 -22.93 -18.93 9.06
C ILE A 277 -23.46 -17.79 9.95
N VAL A 278 -24.63 -17.22 9.62
CA VAL A 278 -25.15 -16.01 10.27
C VAL A 278 -25.52 -16.23 11.75
N THR A 279 -25.82 -17.47 12.13
CA THR A 279 -26.12 -17.90 13.50
C THR A 279 -24.90 -18.31 14.31
N HIS A 280 -23.69 -18.28 13.74
CA HIS A 280 -22.47 -18.71 14.43
C HIS A 280 -22.00 -17.64 15.43
N ILE A 281 -21.48 -18.08 16.59
CA ILE A 281 -20.95 -17.19 17.63
C ILE A 281 -19.84 -16.24 17.14
N ASP A 282 -18.97 -16.72 16.23
CA ASP A 282 -17.92 -15.88 15.64
C ASP A 282 -18.44 -14.66 14.85
N GLN A 283 -19.72 -14.61 14.43
CA GLN A 283 -20.23 -13.53 13.58
C GLN A 283 -20.06 -12.14 14.19
N THR A 284 -20.33 -12.00 15.48
CA THR A 284 -20.23 -10.73 16.19
C THR A 284 -18.75 -10.36 16.37
N SER A 285 -17.96 -11.28 16.95
CA SER A 285 -16.55 -11.04 17.24
C SER A 285 -15.70 -10.79 15.99
N LEU A 286 -15.98 -11.46 14.86
CA LEU A 286 -15.26 -11.21 13.59
C LEU A 286 -15.61 -9.86 12.96
N LYS A 287 -16.85 -9.35 13.13
CA LYS A 287 -17.22 -8.00 12.66
C LYS A 287 -16.52 -6.93 13.51
N GLU A 288 -16.59 -7.06 14.83
CA GLU A 288 -15.92 -6.16 15.76
C GLU A 288 -14.40 -6.17 15.55
N ALA A 289 -13.80 -7.35 15.41
CA ALA A 289 -12.38 -7.50 15.05
C ALA A 289 -12.05 -6.80 13.72
N TYR A 290 -12.89 -6.95 12.68
CA TYR A 290 -12.71 -6.25 11.40
C TYR A 290 -12.74 -4.72 11.55
N ASP A 291 -13.63 -4.18 12.38
CA ASP A 291 -13.75 -2.74 12.59
C ASP A 291 -12.58 -2.19 13.43
N LEU A 292 -12.16 -2.89 14.49
CA LEU A 292 -10.98 -2.54 15.29
C LEU A 292 -9.69 -2.52 14.47
N ILE A 293 -9.42 -3.57 13.67
CA ILE A 293 -8.22 -3.61 12.83
C ILE A 293 -8.29 -2.57 11.71
N SER A 294 -9.48 -2.30 11.17
CA SER A 294 -9.68 -1.24 10.18
C SER A 294 -9.44 0.15 10.78
N ASN A 295 -9.78 0.37 12.05
CA ASN A 295 -9.49 1.61 12.77
C ASN A 295 -7.99 1.76 13.07
N LEU A 296 -7.33 0.68 13.51
CA LEU A 296 -5.88 0.66 13.70
C LEU A 296 -5.14 1.02 12.39
N LEU A 297 -5.58 0.50 11.23
CA LEU A 297 -4.99 0.86 9.95
C LEU A 297 -5.17 2.34 9.57
N LYS A 298 -6.31 2.98 9.92
CA LYS A 298 -6.48 4.44 9.74
C LYS A 298 -5.50 5.23 10.61
N ASN A 299 -5.33 4.81 11.86
CA ASN A 299 -4.40 5.46 12.79
C ASN A 299 -2.95 5.32 12.30
N ILE A 300 -2.57 4.14 11.78
CA ILE A 300 -1.26 3.88 11.14
C ILE A 300 -1.06 4.74 9.89
N ASP A 301 -2.08 4.92 9.04
CA ASP A 301 -1.98 5.79 7.86
C ASP A 301 -1.72 7.25 8.27
N LYS A 302 -2.45 7.75 9.29
CA LYS A 302 -2.27 9.10 9.84
C LYS A 302 -0.86 9.32 10.40
N ILE A 303 -0.42 8.50 11.35
CA ILE A 303 0.91 8.68 11.99
C ILE A 303 2.10 8.47 11.04
N MET A 304 1.91 7.73 9.94
CA MET A 304 2.90 7.67 8.86
C MET A 304 2.93 8.99 8.07
N GLY A 305 1.77 9.57 7.74
CA GLY A 305 1.68 10.89 7.12
C GLY A 305 2.29 12.00 7.99
N ASP A 306 1.99 11.99 9.29
CA ASP A 306 2.57 12.92 10.28
C ASP A 306 4.12 12.80 10.28
N ALA A 307 4.64 11.56 10.29
CA ALA A 307 6.09 11.30 10.24
C ALA A 307 6.74 11.66 8.90
N GLU A 308 6.04 11.50 7.77
CA GLU A 308 6.49 11.96 6.45
C GLU A 308 6.55 13.50 6.39
N CYS A 309 5.59 14.19 7.01
CA CYS A 309 5.61 15.65 7.16
C CYS A 309 6.82 16.10 7.99
N GLN A 310 7.02 15.52 9.17
CA GLN A 310 8.16 15.81 10.05
C GLN A 310 9.52 15.51 9.37
N LEU A 311 9.62 14.41 8.63
CA LEU A 311 10.82 14.09 7.86
C LEU A 311 11.06 15.12 6.73
N ALA A 312 10.01 15.65 6.08
CA ALA A 312 10.17 16.70 5.08
C ALA A 312 10.56 18.05 5.69
N GLN A 313 9.89 18.47 6.78
CA GLN A 313 10.26 19.66 7.57
C GLN A 313 11.73 19.59 7.99
N SER A 314 12.16 18.46 8.56
CA SER A 314 13.54 18.28 9.04
C SER A 314 14.60 18.39 7.94
N LYS A 315 14.26 18.18 6.67
CA LYS A 315 15.21 18.34 5.54
C LYS A 315 15.41 19.78 5.11
N ILE A 316 14.53 20.70 5.50
CA ILE A 316 14.58 22.11 5.10
C ILE A 316 15.33 22.93 6.15
N ASN A 317 16.21 23.81 5.69
CA ASN A 317 16.82 24.86 6.50
C ASN A 317 15.92 26.09 6.40
N ILE A 318 15.07 26.26 7.41
CA ILE A 318 14.16 27.40 7.53
C ILE A 318 14.98 28.62 7.96
N LYS A 319 14.72 29.76 7.32
CA LYS A 319 15.16 31.08 7.76
C LYS A 319 13.90 31.91 8.04
N LEU A 320 13.88 32.67 9.13
CA LEU A 320 12.71 33.47 9.51
C LEU A 320 12.28 34.43 8.39
N ASP A 321 13.25 35.07 7.71
CA ASP A 321 13.01 35.96 6.55
C ASP A 321 12.24 35.31 5.39
N TYR A 322 12.26 33.97 5.29
CA TYR A 322 11.64 33.20 4.22
C TYR A 322 10.41 32.39 4.68
N ASP A 323 10.11 32.34 5.98
CA ASP A 323 8.89 31.71 6.50
C ASP A 323 8.38 32.42 7.77
N PRO A 324 7.97 33.71 7.68
CA PRO A 324 7.61 34.50 8.85
C PRO A 324 6.32 34.02 9.54
N ILE A 325 5.43 33.34 8.79
CA ILE A 325 4.16 32.78 9.29
C ILE A 325 4.37 31.31 9.78
N LYS A 326 5.60 30.79 9.72
CA LYS A 326 5.95 29.41 10.11
C LYS A 326 5.11 28.36 9.37
N CYS A 327 4.79 28.59 8.10
CA CYS A 327 4.03 27.68 7.26
C CYS A 327 4.62 26.25 7.28
N ILE A 328 5.94 26.10 7.21
CA ILE A 328 6.58 24.78 7.22
C ILE A 328 6.47 24.12 8.61
N GLU A 329 6.72 24.85 9.69
CA GLU A 329 6.68 24.32 11.07
C GLU A 329 5.25 23.92 11.49
N ASN A 330 4.26 24.72 11.09
CA ASN A 330 2.84 24.49 11.35
C ASN A 330 2.19 23.44 10.43
N ALA A 331 2.94 22.88 9.46
CA ALA A 331 2.40 21.91 8.51
C ALA A 331 2.04 20.58 9.18
N THR A 332 0.83 20.08 8.93
CA THR A 332 0.36 18.78 9.43
C THR A 332 0.30 17.70 8.35
N GLU A 333 0.28 18.06 7.06
CA GLU A 333 0.31 17.12 5.94
C GLU A 333 1.32 17.55 4.88
N LEU A 334 2.23 16.64 4.49
CA LEU A 334 2.99 16.75 3.24
C LEU A 334 2.14 16.18 2.10
N ILE A 335 1.69 17.05 1.19
CA ILE A 335 0.83 16.66 0.06
C ILE A 335 1.66 16.09 -1.09
N THR A 336 2.85 16.66 -1.35
CA THR A 336 3.84 16.07 -2.27
C THR A 336 5.23 16.70 -2.10
N GLN A 337 6.26 16.01 -2.57
CA GLN A 337 7.61 16.53 -2.75
C GLN A 337 8.20 15.98 -4.05
N GLY A 338 9.11 16.72 -4.68
CA GLY A 338 9.78 16.25 -5.90
C GLY A 338 10.73 17.27 -6.53
N GLN A 339 11.44 16.84 -7.56
CA GLN A 339 12.33 17.71 -8.32
C GLN A 339 11.57 18.45 -9.43
N LEU A 340 11.79 19.75 -9.51
CA LEU A 340 11.28 20.65 -10.56
C LEU A 340 12.45 21.44 -11.16
N LYS A 341 12.25 22.02 -12.34
CA LYS A 341 13.27 22.86 -13.02
C LYS A 341 12.74 24.25 -13.33
N ASP A 342 13.61 25.25 -13.28
CA ASP A 342 13.37 26.54 -13.94
C ASP A 342 13.46 26.40 -15.47
N THR A 343 12.94 27.39 -16.20
CA THR A 343 13.21 27.69 -17.62
C THR A 343 14.70 27.58 -17.98
N ARG A 344 15.58 28.04 -17.09
CA ARG A 344 17.06 27.96 -17.20
C ARG A 344 17.65 26.56 -16.92
N GLY A 345 16.82 25.55 -16.70
CA GLY A 345 17.23 24.18 -16.38
C GLY A 345 17.75 23.95 -14.96
N MET A 346 17.82 25.00 -14.12
CA MET A 346 18.20 24.88 -12.70
C MET A 346 17.23 23.96 -11.96
N LYS A 347 17.76 22.99 -11.19
CA LYS A 347 16.96 22.02 -10.45
C LYS A 347 16.66 22.50 -9.02
N PHE A 348 15.40 22.44 -8.64
CA PHE A 348 14.92 22.64 -7.28
C PHE A 348 14.36 21.33 -6.72
N GLN A 349 14.45 21.17 -5.40
CA GLN A 349 13.61 20.23 -4.66
C GLN A 349 12.46 21.05 -4.08
N CYS A 350 11.24 20.70 -4.44
CA CYS A 350 10.05 21.41 -3.99
C CYS A 350 9.23 20.55 -3.03
N PHE A 351 8.62 21.18 -2.04
CA PHE A 351 7.78 20.55 -1.03
C PHE A 351 6.45 21.31 -0.97
N LEU A 352 5.34 20.59 -1.11
CA LEU A 352 3.99 21.13 -0.93
C LEU A 352 3.41 20.56 0.35
N PHE A 353 3.25 21.42 1.33
CA PHE A 353 2.53 21.16 2.57
C PHE A 353 1.08 21.63 2.43
N ASN A 354 0.21 21.24 3.36
CA ASN A 354 -1.15 21.77 3.44
C ASN A 354 -1.19 23.28 3.78
N THR A 355 -0.15 23.81 4.41
CA THR A 355 0.01 25.22 4.83
C THR A 355 0.74 26.10 3.81
N GLY A 356 1.48 25.53 2.86
CA GLY A 356 2.24 26.31 1.88
C GLY A 356 3.19 25.52 1.00
N PHE A 357 3.79 26.20 0.02
CA PHE A 357 4.69 25.64 -0.98
C PHE A 357 6.11 26.20 -0.84
N ALA A 358 7.08 25.31 -0.63
CA ALA A 358 8.49 25.64 -0.44
C ALA A 358 9.33 25.20 -1.65
N ILE A 359 9.99 26.16 -2.30
CA ILE A 359 10.99 25.93 -3.34
C ILE A 359 12.37 25.95 -2.70
N THR A 360 13.14 24.87 -2.86
CA THR A 360 14.44 24.74 -2.18
C THR A 360 15.55 24.31 -3.14
N ARG A 361 16.79 24.68 -2.79
CA ARG A 361 18.03 24.26 -3.46
C ARG A 361 18.82 23.31 -2.57
N SER A 362 19.40 22.28 -3.16
CA SER A 362 20.31 21.37 -2.44
C SER A 362 21.48 22.15 -1.86
N THR A 363 21.82 21.88 -0.60
CA THR A 363 23.10 22.35 -0.04
C THR A 363 24.25 21.46 -0.49
N ARG A 364 25.49 21.96 -0.39
CA ARG A 364 26.72 21.16 -0.59
C ARG A 364 27.08 20.31 0.64
N SER A 365 26.22 20.26 1.66
CA SER A 365 26.45 19.52 2.91
C SER A 365 26.31 18.02 2.72
N ALA A 366 27.09 17.24 3.47
CA ALA A 366 26.94 15.79 3.57
C ALA A 366 25.53 15.36 4.04
N SER A 367 24.85 16.19 4.84
CA SER A 367 23.55 15.90 5.47
C SER A 367 22.33 16.02 4.56
N LYS A 368 22.49 16.18 3.23
CA LYS A 368 21.41 16.28 2.22
C LYS A 368 20.26 17.26 2.56
N ARG A 369 20.56 18.30 3.36
CA ARG A 369 19.60 19.37 3.72
C ARG A 369 19.42 20.34 2.55
N TYR A 370 18.28 21.01 2.50
CA TYR A 370 17.94 21.98 1.46
C TYR A 370 17.77 23.38 2.05
N ASN A 371 18.30 24.41 1.37
CA ASN A 371 18.01 25.79 1.72
C ASN A 371 16.82 26.28 0.90
N LEU A 372 15.90 27.00 1.53
CA LEU A 372 14.88 27.78 0.82
C LEU A 372 15.55 28.69 -0.24
N PHE A 373 14.96 28.73 -1.43
CA PHE A 373 15.42 29.56 -2.56
C PHE A 373 14.76 30.94 -2.56
N CYS A 374 13.48 30.97 -2.19
CA CYS A 374 12.62 32.13 -2.05
C CYS A 374 11.81 31.99 -0.74
N PRO A 375 11.04 33.02 -0.32
CA PRO A 375 10.01 32.85 0.69
C PRO A 375 9.05 31.71 0.37
N VAL A 376 8.53 31.05 1.40
CA VAL A 376 7.46 30.06 1.30
C VAL A 376 6.19 30.76 0.82
N ILE A 377 5.50 30.16 -0.15
CA ILE A 377 4.23 30.68 -0.67
C ILE A 377 3.10 30.08 0.20
N PRO A 378 2.37 30.87 1.01
CA PRO A 378 1.27 30.39 1.83
C PRO A 378 0.15 29.78 0.98
N ASN A 379 -0.65 28.86 1.53
CA ASN A 379 -1.64 28.12 0.75
C ASN A 379 -2.71 29.03 0.10
N GLU A 380 -2.99 30.18 0.70
CA GLU A 380 -3.95 31.18 0.25
C GLU A 380 -3.43 31.95 -0.99
N GLN A 381 -2.11 31.96 -1.18
CA GLN A 381 -1.42 32.67 -2.27
C GLN A 381 -1.01 31.74 -3.42
N ILE A 382 -1.33 30.43 -3.33
CA ILE A 382 -1.04 29.47 -4.41
C ILE A 382 -2.03 29.71 -5.56
N CYS A 383 -1.60 30.48 -6.55
CA CYS A 383 -2.30 30.65 -7.82
C CYS A 383 -1.50 30.00 -8.96
N ILE A 384 -2.06 28.97 -9.59
CA ILE A 384 -1.43 28.27 -10.71
C ILE A 384 -1.94 28.86 -12.03
N SER A 385 -1.03 29.17 -12.94
CA SER A 385 -1.36 29.41 -14.35
C SER A 385 -0.69 28.36 -15.24
N THR A 386 -1.47 27.77 -16.15
CA THR A 386 -0.99 26.87 -17.19
C THR A 386 -1.18 27.55 -18.54
N ASP A 387 -0.11 28.13 -19.07
CA ASP A 387 -0.18 28.86 -20.33
C ASP A 387 -0.10 27.88 -21.52
N GLU A 388 -1.25 27.54 -22.08
CA GLU A 388 -1.37 26.64 -23.24
C GLU A 388 -0.72 27.21 -24.52
N LYS A 389 -0.42 28.52 -24.54
CA LYS A 389 0.21 29.21 -25.68
C LYS A 389 1.75 29.26 -25.59
N SER A 390 2.33 28.74 -24.51
CA SER A 390 3.79 28.70 -24.32
C SER A 390 4.40 27.40 -24.83
N ASP A 391 5.56 27.46 -25.49
CA ASP A 391 6.31 26.28 -25.96
C ASP A 391 6.77 25.33 -24.82
N ILE A 392 6.51 25.69 -23.56
CA ILE A 392 6.90 24.94 -22.36
C ILE A 392 5.84 23.88 -22.04
N CYS A 393 5.75 22.85 -22.89
CA CYS A 393 4.73 21.79 -22.85
C CYS A 393 4.46 21.21 -21.44
N TYR A 394 5.52 21.04 -20.62
CA TYR A 394 5.46 20.44 -19.26
C TYR A 394 5.68 21.45 -18.11
N GLY A 395 5.52 22.75 -18.38
CA GLY A 395 5.60 23.83 -17.40
C GLY A 395 4.27 24.25 -16.77
N PHE A 396 4.35 24.86 -15.60
CA PHE A 396 3.29 25.63 -14.94
C PHE A 396 3.91 26.82 -14.18
N LYS A 397 3.15 27.90 -13.99
CA LYS A 397 3.60 29.12 -13.28
C LYS A 397 2.88 29.25 -11.94
N ILE A 398 3.61 29.58 -10.88
CA ILE A 398 3.11 29.89 -9.52
C ILE A 398 3.81 31.15 -9.03
N GLY A 399 3.04 32.20 -8.74
CA GLY A 399 3.61 33.54 -8.52
C GLY A 399 4.52 33.93 -9.70
N ASP A 400 5.75 34.35 -9.41
CA ASP A 400 6.75 34.69 -10.43
C ASP A 400 7.62 33.50 -10.89
N HIS A 401 7.35 32.29 -10.41
CA HIS A 401 8.16 31.11 -10.70
C HIS A 401 7.52 30.23 -11.77
N ILE A 402 8.22 30.05 -12.91
CA ILE A 402 7.88 29.07 -13.94
C ILE A 402 8.62 27.77 -13.63
N LEU A 403 7.87 26.71 -13.32
CA LEU A 403 8.40 25.41 -12.92
C LEU A 403 8.05 24.34 -13.96
N ILE A 404 9.06 23.58 -14.37
CA ILE A 404 9.03 22.59 -15.44
C ILE A 404 9.22 21.21 -14.84
N THR A 405 8.35 20.29 -15.23
CA THR A 405 8.38 18.88 -14.84
C THR A 405 9.09 18.03 -15.89
N GLU A 406 9.44 16.78 -15.55
CA GLU A 406 10.12 15.88 -16.50
C GLU A 406 9.22 15.38 -17.63
N ASP A 407 7.91 15.25 -17.38
CA ASP A 407 6.91 14.79 -18.34
C ASP A 407 5.52 15.36 -18.02
N GLY A 408 4.57 15.24 -18.97
CA GLY A 408 3.20 15.69 -18.78
C GLY A 408 2.43 14.99 -17.65
N HIS A 409 2.92 13.83 -17.17
CA HIS A 409 2.37 13.17 -15.99
C HIS A 409 2.81 13.87 -14.70
N GLY A 410 4.06 14.31 -14.61
CA GLY A 410 4.58 15.18 -13.56
C GLY A 410 3.83 16.51 -13.50
N LYS A 411 3.58 17.15 -14.65
CA LYS A 411 2.75 18.38 -14.70
C LYS A 411 1.36 18.15 -14.12
N ARG A 412 0.65 17.12 -14.59
CA ARG A 412 -0.70 16.78 -14.09
C ARG A 412 -0.69 16.46 -12.60
N HIS A 413 0.29 15.67 -12.14
CA HIS A 413 0.50 15.42 -10.72
C HIS A 413 0.51 16.73 -9.92
N TRP A 414 1.46 17.63 -10.22
CA TRP A 414 1.67 18.79 -9.36
C TRP A 414 0.42 19.65 -9.30
N ILE A 415 -0.24 19.86 -10.45
CA ILE A 415 -1.54 20.54 -10.55
C ILE A 415 -2.62 19.85 -9.69
N ASP A 416 -2.77 18.52 -9.78
CA ASP A 416 -3.73 17.75 -8.97
C ASP A 416 -3.46 17.85 -7.46
N SER A 417 -2.17 17.97 -7.08
CA SER A 417 -1.71 18.14 -5.70
C SER A 417 -2.00 19.54 -5.16
N PHE A 418 -1.73 20.61 -5.90
CA PHE A 418 -2.17 21.97 -5.53
C PHE A 418 -3.71 22.05 -5.46
N ASN A 419 -4.42 21.45 -6.42
CA ASN A 419 -5.88 21.28 -6.40
C ASN A 419 -6.40 20.38 -5.26
N LYS A 420 -5.53 19.72 -4.50
CA LYS A 420 -5.89 19.07 -3.23
C LYS A 420 -5.87 20.08 -2.08
N VAL A 421 -4.86 20.95 -2.01
CA VAL A 421 -4.72 22.01 -0.99
C VAL A 421 -6.00 22.85 -0.91
N HIS A 422 -6.42 23.46 -2.03
CA HIS A 422 -7.59 24.34 -2.05
C HIS A 422 -8.89 23.63 -1.62
N LYS A 423 -9.08 22.37 -2.01
CA LYS A 423 -10.27 21.60 -1.59
C LYS A 423 -10.23 21.21 -0.10
N CYS A 424 -9.05 20.95 0.45
CA CYS A 424 -8.92 20.74 1.89
C CYS A 424 -9.18 22.02 2.69
N SER A 425 -8.78 23.19 2.18
CA SER A 425 -9.08 24.49 2.81
C SER A 425 -10.58 24.79 2.85
N ILE A 426 -11.29 24.64 1.73
CA ILE A 426 -12.75 24.88 1.65
C ILE A 426 -13.52 23.93 2.58
N ASN A 427 -13.24 22.62 2.53
CA ASN A 427 -13.88 21.65 3.41
C ASN A 427 -13.58 21.91 4.90
N SER A 428 -12.46 22.56 5.25
CA SER A 428 -12.18 22.93 6.64
C SER A 428 -13.05 24.10 7.10
N ILE A 429 -13.29 25.07 6.20
CA ILE A 429 -14.14 26.24 6.46
C ILE A 429 -15.62 25.85 6.56
N GLU A 430 -16.12 25.00 5.67
CA GLU A 430 -17.52 24.50 5.73
C GLU A 430 -17.81 23.79 7.06
N ASN A 431 -16.90 22.91 7.52
CA ASN A 431 -17.03 22.25 8.81
C ASN A 431 -16.92 23.21 10.01
N VAL A 432 -16.27 24.37 9.90
CA VAL A 432 -16.26 25.38 10.97
C VAL A 432 -17.59 26.15 10.99
N ILE A 433 -18.08 26.56 9.81
CA ILE A 433 -19.35 27.29 9.68
C ILE A 433 -20.55 26.47 10.16
N ASP A 434 -20.57 25.16 9.89
CA ASP A 434 -21.66 24.29 10.38
C ASP A 434 -21.57 24.06 11.90
N ASN A 435 -20.37 24.00 12.49
CA ASN A 435 -20.19 23.96 13.94
C ASN A 435 -20.53 25.31 14.63
N GLU A 436 -20.34 26.45 13.96
CA GLU A 436 -20.75 27.76 14.51
C GLU A 436 -22.28 27.91 14.50
N LYS A 437 -22.97 27.43 13.45
CA LYS A 437 -24.45 27.45 13.37
C LYS A 437 -25.14 26.58 14.41
N GLU A 438 -24.57 25.44 14.81
CA GLU A 438 -25.14 24.61 15.88
C GLU A 438 -25.02 25.24 17.28
N ASN A 439 -24.22 26.31 17.45
CA ASN A 439 -23.98 26.94 18.75
C ASN A 439 -24.79 28.23 19.02
N GLU A 440 -25.56 28.77 18.06
CA GLU A 440 -26.36 30.00 18.26
C GLU A 440 -27.87 29.76 18.51
N GLU A 441 -28.43 28.57 18.31
CA GLU A 441 -29.87 28.30 18.52
C GLU A 441 -30.25 27.78 19.93
N ILE A 442 -29.87 28.50 21.00
CA ILE A 442 -30.49 28.28 22.33
C ILE A 442 -30.79 29.62 23.05
N LEU A 443 -31.99 30.18 22.81
CA LEU A 443 -32.82 30.92 23.78
C LEU A 443 -34.25 31.15 23.22
N THR A 444 -35.25 31.27 24.11
CA THR A 444 -36.68 30.95 23.89
C THR A 444 -37.60 32.21 23.83
N PRO A 445 -38.96 32.12 23.75
CA PRO A 445 -39.85 31.40 22.82
C PRO A 445 -41.08 32.21 22.30
N SER A 446 -41.91 31.58 21.43
CA SER A 446 -43.40 31.56 21.42
C SER A 446 -44.23 32.14 20.22
N LYS A 447 -45.16 31.30 19.72
CA LYS A 447 -46.45 31.55 18.99
C LYS A 447 -46.36 32.32 17.63
N THR A 448 -47.14 32.04 16.57
CA THR A 448 -48.43 31.32 16.40
C THR A 448 -48.59 30.72 14.98
N ASN A 449 -49.47 29.72 14.86
CA ASN A 449 -49.97 29.03 13.65
C ASN A 449 -49.98 29.77 12.28
N ARG A 450 -49.59 29.05 11.21
CA ARG A 450 -50.54 28.69 10.12
C ARG A 450 -50.11 27.44 9.34
N SER A 451 -51.09 26.75 8.76
CA SER A 451 -50.93 25.44 8.10
C SER A 451 -50.96 25.55 6.58
N THR A 452 -50.12 24.77 5.91
CA THR A 452 -50.42 24.22 4.59
C THR A 452 -49.85 22.80 4.48
N ARG A 453 -50.72 21.81 4.24
CA ARG A 453 -50.35 20.42 3.95
C ARG A 453 -49.70 20.33 2.56
N LEU A 454 -48.79 19.37 2.35
CA LEU A 454 -48.81 18.49 1.17
C LEU A 454 -48.02 17.18 1.39
N SER A 455 -48.64 16.07 0.94
CA SER A 455 -48.13 14.71 0.66
C SER A 455 -46.96 14.10 1.45
N MET A 456 -47.27 13.04 2.20
CA MET A 456 -46.34 11.93 2.48
C MET A 456 -46.11 11.08 1.23
N ASN A 457 -44.86 10.65 0.96
CA ASN A 457 -44.52 9.24 0.76
C ASN A 457 -43.00 8.93 0.72
N LYS A 458 -42.51 8.47 1.89
CA LYS A 458 -41.66 7.30 2.14
C LYS A 458 -40.47 6.89 1.23
N ILE A 459 -39.37 6.58 1.95
CA ILE A 459 -38.22 5.71 1.66
C ILE A 459 -37.05 6.38 0.91
N SER A 460 -36.11 6.90 1.71
CA SER A 460 -34.75 7.24 1.29
C SER A 460 -33.79 6.07 1.58
N GLU A 461 -33.18 5.51 0.53
CA GLU A 461 -32.01 4.64 0.69
C GLU A 461 -30.74 5.50 0.89
N ASN A 462 -30.23 5.56 2.12
CA ASN A 462 -28.99 6.29 2.45
C ASN A 462 -27.74 5.58 1.92
N ASN A 463 -27.46 5.74 0.62
CA ASN A 463 -26.21 5.32 -0.02
C ASN A 463 -25.11 6.39 0.18
N PHE A 464 -24.46 6.41 1.36
CA PHE A 464 -23.33 7.30 1.63
C PHE A 464 -22.13 7.03 0.72
N SER A 465 -21.81 7.99 -0.15
CA SER A 465 -20.72 7.92 -1.13
C SER A 465 -19.45 8.64 -0.64
N LEU A 466 -18.58 7.91 0.08
CA LEU A 466 -17.28 8.44 0.49
C LEU A 466 -16.27 8.56 -0.67
N THR A 467 -15.92 9.79 -1.04
CA THR A 467 -14.84 10.15 -1.97
C THR A 467 -13.60 10.64 -1.24
N LEU A 468 -12.43 10.02 -1.46
CA LEU A 468 -11.13 10.58 -1.07
C LEU A 468 -9.99 10.10 -1.99
N LYS A 469 -8.99 10.98 -2.16
CA LYS A 469 -7.98 10.96 -3.23
C LYS A 469 -6.72 10.17 -2.87
N ARG A 470 -5.93 9.77 -3.87
CA ARG A 470 -4.56 9.26 -3.73
C ARG A 470 -3.70 9.67 -4.92
N SER A 471 -2.39 9.80 -4.72
CA SER A 471 -1.42 10.10 -5.79
C SER A 471 0.00 9.63 -5.42
N PHE A 472 0.83 9.31 -6.43
CA PHE A 472 2.20 8.73 -6.41
C PHE A 472 2.34 7.23 -6.13
N LEU A 473 3.25 6.49 -6.79
CA LEU A 473 4.36 6.86 -7.69
C LEU A 473 4.29 6.16 -9.09
N LYS A 474 4.92 6.76 -10.11
CA LYS A 474 5.40 6.06 -11.33
C LYS A 474 6.92 5.96 -11.29
N GLN A 475 7.49 4.85 -11.77
CA GLN A 475 8.94 4.67 -11.91
C GLN A 475 9.33 4.57 -13.39
N LYS A 476 10.40 5.27 -13.78
CA LYS A 476 10.92 5.33 -15.16
C LYS A 476 11.39 3.96 -15.66
N ARG A 477 11.19 3.70 -16.96
CA ARG A 477 12.04 2.79 -17.75
C ARG A 477 12.83 3.63 -18.76
N SER A 478 14.15 3.51 -18.74
CA SER A 478 15.05 4.09 -19.73
C SER A 478 15.33 3.07 -20.84
N SER A 479 15.03 3.42 -22.08
CA SER A 479 15.45 2.67 -23.26
C SER A 479 16.95 2.91 -23.53
N ILE A 480 17.68 1.84 -23.84
CA ILE A 480 19.02 1.89 -24.42
C ILE A 480 18.87 1.57 -25.91
N GLY A 481 19.39 2.46 -26.76
CA GLY A 481 19.63 2.16 -28.18
C GLY A 481 20.99 1.49 -28.35
N LEU A 482 21.07 0.52 -29.25
CA LEU A 482 22.32 -0.06 -29.72
C LEU A 482 22.78 0.67 -30.99
N ILE A 483 24.09 0.89 -31.07
CA ILE A 483 24.86 0.75 -32.31
C ILE A 483 25.49 -0.64 -32.24
#